data_AF-A0A484L176-F1
#
_entry.id   AF-A0A484L176-F1
#
_cell.length_a   1.000
_cell.length_b   1.000
_cell.length_c   1.000
_cell.angle_alpha   90.00
_cell.angle_beta   90.00
_cell.angle_gamma   90.00
#
_symmetry.space_group_name_H-M   'P 1'
#
loop_
_entity.id
_entity.type
_entity.pdbx_description
1 polymer ?
#
loop_
_entity_poly.entity_id
_entity_poly.type
_entity_poly.pdbx_seq_one_letter_code
_entity_poly.pdbx_strand_id
1 'polypeptide(L)' 'MASVFLYHVIGDLTVGKPELAEFAETETVESSIKAIGESTESGIPVWRKKSAAAAAERAEMRQQRLQQNRRNHRENLC' A
#
# COMPACT_ATOMS: atom_id res chain seq x y z
N MET A 1 -28.84 17.89 -8.77
CA MET A 1 -28.71 16.96 -7.62
C MET A 1 -27.23 16.67 -7.45
N ALA A 2 -26.60 17.19 -6.41
CA ALA A 2 -25.18 16.97 -6.14
C ALA A 2 -25.02 15.63 -5.41
N SER A 3 -24.22 14.72 -5.98
CA SER A 3 -23.81 13.50 -5.29
C SER A 3 -22.88 13.87 -4.15
N VAL A 4 -23.40 13.92 -2.93
CA VAL A 4 -22.56 14.03 -1.73
C VAL A 4 -21.83 12.69 -1.60
N PHE A 5 -20.55 12.67 -1.98
CA PHE A 5 -19.68 11.56 -1.66
C PHE A 5 -19.59 11.50 -0.13
N LEU A 6 -20.30 10.55 0.48
CA LEU A 6 -20.14 10.19 1.88
C LEU A 6 -18.79 9.48 2.04
N TYR A 7 -17.71 10.25 2.08
CA TYR A 7 -16.47 9.77 2.64
C TYR A 7 -16.69 9.67 4.15
N HIS A 8 -16.70 8.45 4.66
CA HIS A 8 -16.67 8.23 6.10
C HIS A 8 -15.27 8.65 6.58
N VAL A 9 -15.16 9.89 7.04
CA VAL A 9 -13.92 10.40 7.63
C VAL A 9 -13.81 9.79 9.02
N ILE A 10 -12.82 8.91 9.20
CA ILE A 10 -12.47 8.37 10.51
C ILE A 10 -11.38 9.27 11.09
N GLY A 11 -11.69 9.98 12.17
CA GLY A 11 -10.75 10.85 12.88
C GLY A 11 -11.28 12.28 13.06
N ASP A 12 -10.84 12.93 14.14
CA ASP A 12 -11.14 14.33 14.39
C ASP A 12 -10.25 15.23 13.51
N LEU A 13 -10.89 15.98 12.60
CA LEU A 13 -10.22 16.87 11.65
C LEU A 13 -9.56 18.08 12.33
N THR A 14 -9.83 18.33 13.62
CA THR A 14 -9.21 19.42 14.38
C THR A 14 -7.82 19.09 14.92
N VAL A 15 -7.42 17.81 14.90
CA VAL A 15 -6.17 17.32 15.50
C VAL A 15 -4.94 17.61 14.61
N GLY A 16 -5.14 18.24 13.45
CA GLY A 16 -4.06 18.55 12.53
C GLY A 16 -3.57 17.31 11.76
N LYS A 17 -2.64 17.52 10.84
CA LYS A 17 -2.04 16.42 10.07
C LYS A 17 -1.05 15.68 10.99
N PRO A 18 -1.17 14.36 11.18
CA PRO A 18 -0.23 13.62 12.00
C PRO A 18 1.18 13.68 11.42
N GLU A 19 2.19 13.75 12.29
CA GLU A 19 3.59 13.67 11.89
C GLU A 19 3.94 12.22 11.59
N LEU A 20 3.79 11.83 10.33
CA LEU A 20 4.10 10.48 9.85
C LEU A 20 5.52 10.42 9.31
N ALA A 21 6.37 9.59 9.93
CA ALA A 21 7.68 9.22 9.41
C ALA A 21 7.61 7.83 8.75
N GLU A 22 8.28 7.65 7.61
CA GLU A 22 8.36 6.34 6.96
C GLU A 22 9.33 5.42 7.73
N PHE A 23 8.84 4.28 8.20
CA PHE A 23 9.66 3.24 8.83
C PHE A 23 9.55 1.93 8.04
N ALA A 24 10.66 1.40 7.53
CA ALA A 24 10.63 0.19 6.71
C ALA A 24 10.56 -1.09 7.59
N GLU A 25 9.84 -2.11 7.13
CA GLU A 25 9.74 -3.40 7.83
C GLU A 25 11.09 -4.10 8.04
N THR A 26 12.08 -3.79 7.21
CA THR A 26 13.43 -4.37 7.28
C THR A 26 14.33 -3.72 8.32
N GLU A 27 13.87 -2.65 8.96
CA GLU A 27 14.60 -1.94 10.01
C GLU A 27 14.70 -2.75 11.31
N THR A 28 15.65 -2.39 12.16
CA THR A 28 15.91 -3.13 13.40
C THR A 28 14.97 -2.72 14.53
N VAL A 29 14.89 -3.56 15.56
CA VAL A 29 14.14 -3.24 16.78
C VAL A 29 14.75 -2.05 17.52
N GLU A 30 16.07 -1.87 17.44
CA GLU A 30 16.75 -0.71 18.06
C GLU A 30 16.37 0.60 17.36
N SER A 31 16.29 0.59 16.02
CA SER A 31 15.86 1.78 15.28
C SER A 31 14.38 2.07 15.47
N SER A 32 13.53 1.06 15.65
CA SER A 32 12.11 1.26 15.96
C SER A 32 11.90 1.88 17.33
N ILE A 33 12.60 1.42 18.37
CA ILE A 33 12.51 2.00 19.72
C ILE A 33 12.90 3.47 19.70
N LYS A 34 13.99 3.80 19.00
CA LYS A 34 14.44 5.19 18.86
C LYS A 34 13.40 6.05 18.13
N ALA A 35 12.90 5.57 16.99
CA ALA A 35 11.91 6.30 16.20
C ALA A 35 10.57 6.50 16.93
N ILE A 36 10.13 5.53 17.75
CA ILE A 36 8.96 5.67 18.62
C ILE A 36 9.21 6.73 19.69
N GLY A 37 10.39 6.73 20.32
CA GLY A 37 10.76 7.70 21.34
C GLY A 37 10.89 9.14 20.83
N GLU A 38 11.22 9.31 19.54
CA GLU A 38 11.31 10.61 18.87
C GLU A 38 9.95 11.08 18.28
N SER A 39 8.96 10.20 18.20
CA SER A 39 7.60 10.50 17.69
C SER A 39 6.70 11.08 18.78
N THR A 40 6.04 12.20 18.48
CA THR A 40 5.04 12.81 19.37
C THR A 40 3.78 11.96 19.54
N GLU A 41 3.50 11.06 18.61
CA GLU A 41 2.28 10.24 18.60
C GLU A 41 2.47 8.87 19.25
N SER A 42 3.63 8.60 19.87
CA SER A 42 3.99 7.33 20.54
C SER A 42 3.88 6.08 19.68
N GLY A 43 3.72 6.25 18.36
CA GLY A 43 3.60 5.20 17.37
C GLY A 43 4.28 5.62 16.06
N ILE A 44 4.75 4.61 15.32
CA ILE A 44 5.30 4.78 13.98
C ILE A 44 4.62 3.77 13.06
N PRO A 45 4.08 4.17 11.90
CA PRO A 45 3.55 3.19 10.96
C PRO A 45 4.71 2.39 10.36
N VAL A 46 4.45 1.17 9.90
CA VAL A 46 5.49 0.32 9.29
C VAL A 46 5.13 0.02 7.85
N TRP A 47 6.05 0.35 6.94
CA TRP A 47 5.89 0.19 5.51
C TRP A 47 6.59 -1.09 5.05
N ARG A 48 5.81 -2.00 4.47
CA ARG A 48 6.37 -3.15 3.75
C ARG A 48 6.85 -2.72 2.38
N LYS A 49 8.16 -2.63 2.20
CA LYS A 49 8.75 -2.53 0.87
C LYS A 49 8.49 -3.85 0.14
N LYS A 50 7.65 -3.83 -0.89
CA LYS A 50 7.56 -4.98 -1.80
C LYS A 50 8.92 -5.16 -2.44
N SER A 51 9.50 -6.35 -2.30
CA SER A 51 10.77 -6.65 -2.95
C SER A 51 10.61 -6.47 -4.46
N ALA A 52 11.66 -5.99 -5.13
CA ALA A 52 11.67 -5.84 -6.58
C ALA A 52 11.35 -7.17 -7.28
N ALA A 53 11.80 -8.29 -6.69
CA ALA A 53 11.47 -9.64 -7.12
C ALA A 53 9.96 -9.95 -7.03
N ALA A 54 9.31 -9.65 -5.90
CA ALA A 54 7.87 -9.87 -5.75
C ALA A 54 7.04 -8.96 -6.66
N ALA A 55 7.53 -7.76 -6.98
CA ALA A 55 6.90 -6.88 -7.96
C ALA A 55 7.01 -7.43 -9.39
N ALA A 56 8.18 -7.97 -9.76
CA ALA A 56 8.43 -8.58 -11.06
C ALA A 56 7.58 -9.85 -11.27
N GLU A 57 7.54 -10.76 -10.29
CA GLU A 57 6.71 -11.97 -10.33
C GLU A 57 5.22 -11.64 -10.54
N ARG A 58 4.72 -10.62 -9.82
CA ARG A 58 3.33 -10.18 -9.95
C ARG A 58 3.04 -9.56 -11.33
N ALA A 59 4.01 -8.88 -11.92
CA ALA A 59 3.89 -8.33 -13.27
C ALA A 59 3.85 -9.47 -14.31
N GLU A 60 4.69 -10.49 -14.15
CA GLU A 60 4.73 -11.66 -15.03
C GLU A 60 3.42 -12.47 -14.97
N MET A 61 2.91 -12.77 -13.77
CA MET A 61 1.60 -13.41 -13.61
C MET A 61 0.47 -12.61 -14.27
N ARG A 62 0.53 -11.26 -14.17
CA ARG A 62 -0.46 -10.40 -14.84
C ARG A 62 -0.33 -10.48 -16.36
N GLN A 63 0.89 -10.52 -16.90
CA GLN A 63 1.10 -10.69 -18.34
C GLN A 63 0.60 -12.05 -18.83
N GLN A 64 0.89 -13.14 -18.12
CA GLN A 64 0.41 -14.48 -18.45
C GLN A 64 -1.13 -14.53 -18.48
N ARG A 65 -1.81 -13.95 -17.47
CA ARG A 65 -3.28 -13.85 -17.46
C ARG A 65 -3.84 -13.07 -18.65
N LEU A 66 -3.20 -11.97 -19.03
CA LEU A 66 -3.62 -11.18 -20.18
C LEU A 66 -3.43 -11.94 -21.49
N GLN A 67 -2.35 -12.71 -21.63
CA GLN A 67 -2.12 -13.57 -22.78
C GLN A 67 -3.15 -14.70 -22.86
N GLN A 68 -3.45 -15.35 -21.74
CA GLN A 68 -4.48 -16.38 -21.67
C GLN A 68 -5.86 -15.83 -22.03
N ASN A 69 -6.23 -14.66 -21.50
CA ASN A 69 -7.51 -14.03 -21.84
C ASN A 69 -7.61 -13.69 -23.33
N ARG A 70 -6.52 -13.22 -23.96
CA ARG A 70 -6.48 -12.97 -25.41
C ARG A 70 -6.61 -14.27 -26.20
N ARG A 71 -5.99 -15.37 -25.74
CA ARG A 71 -6.08 -16.69 -26.36
C ARG A 71 -7.52 -17.22 -26.31
N ASN A 72 -8.14 -17.21 -25.14
CA ASN A 72 -9.54 -17.61 -24.96
C ASN A 72 -10.48 -16.77 -25.82
N HIS A 73 -10.22 -15.46 -25.94
CA HIS A 73 -11.03 -14.59 -26.79
C HIS A 73 -10.90 -14.93 -28.28
N ARG A 74 -9.71 -15.30 -28.75
CA ARG A 74 -9.52 -15.79 -30.13
C ARG A 74 -10.23 -17.13 -30.36
N GLU A 75 -10.16 -18.05 -29.40
CA GLU A 75 -10.83 -19.36 -29.49
C GLU A 75 -12.35 -19.22 -29.53
N ASN A 76 -12.93 -18.25 -28.83
CA ASN A 76 -14.38 -17.97 -28.86
C ASN A 76 -14.87 -17.26 -30.14
N LEU A 77 -13.96 -16.80 -31.00
CA LEU A 77 -14.28 -16.13 -32.27
C LEU A 77 -14.17 -17.07 -33.49
N CYS A 78 -13.70 -18.31 -33.29
CA CYS A 78 -13.69 -19.39 -34.27
C CYS A 78 -14.85 -20.36 -34.04
#